data_AF-A0AAW1WZ54-F1
#
_entry.id   AF-A0AAW1WZ54-F1
#
_cell.length_a   1.000
_cell.length_b   1.000
_cell.length_c   1.000
_cell.angle_alpha   90.00
_cell.angle_beta   90.00
_cell.angle_gamma   90.00
#
_symmetry.space_group_name_H-M   'P 1'
#
loop_
_entity.id
_entity.type
_entity.pdbx_description
1 polymer ?
#
loop_
_entity_poly.entity_id
_entity_poly.type
_entity_poly.pdbx_seq_one_letter_code
_entity_poly.pdbx_strand_id
1 'polypeptide(L)'
;MDLPSSLGWRMLMCASKTEALHPKLTPFVESGYAFGARRWISNLQVQAERFIYSTGINTSPSDSPISPEGRRSLAITAKRMVISFCSDVCNSTYHNWSSSNKTREKNMEVKTNKRRGDPGKPPGLHRTAGCTIELLSSHNRVFDYLRDIQNRPQWERISTNSIVHELATFSTGPDPRNCISVLAISRHNDILLLQECSTDETGSFVIFAPIEKADFQSLLCGVDQEIQLMPFGFYILPNVSGSILDGTLLTMVFQITVKNVSKKKAVEVATQIVKETLHKIIEAVN
;
A
#
# COMPACT_ATOMS: atom_id res chain seq x y z
N MET A 1 -3.68 -20.08 -8.51
CA MET A 1 -3.00 -18.88 -9.03
C MET A 1 -3.72 -17.70 -8.38
N ASP A 2 -3.32 -17.35 -7.15
CA ASP A 2 -4.02 -16.31 -6.40
C ASP A 2 -3.63 -14.93 -6.94
N LEU A 3 -4.61 -14.23 -7.49
CA LEU A 3 -4.43 -12.85 -7.94
C LEU A 3 -4.21 -11.98 -6.70
N PRO A 4 -3.23 -11.06 -6.69
CA PRO A 4 -3.06 -10.08 -5.60
C PRO A 4 -4.36 -9.31 -5.27
N SER A 5 -5.26 -9.22 -6.25
CA SER A 5 -6.58 -8.62 -6.12
C SER A 5 -7.59 -9.44 -5.31
N SER A 6 -7.47 -10.76 -5.20
CA SER A 6 -8.33 -11.57 -4.32
C SER A 6 -7.96 -11.35 -2.84
N LEU A 7 -6.69 -11.02 -2.56
CA LEU A 7 -6.21 -10.62 -1.24
C LEU A 7 -6.63 -9.18 -0.87
N GLY A 8 -6.80 -8.29 -1.85
CA GLY A 8 -7.25 -6.91 -1.64
C GLY A 8 -8.67 -6.75 -1.05
N TRP A 9 -9.51 -7.78 -0.99
CA TRP A 9 -10.90 -7.69 -0.46
C TRP A 9 -11.08 -8.26 0.94
N ARG A 10 -10.27 -9.25 1.31
CA ARG A 10 -10.11 -9.61 2.72
C ARG A 10 -9.60 -8.43 3.57
N MET A 11 -9.00 -7.43 2.91
CA MET A 11 -8.57 -6.13 3.44
C MET A 11 -9.70 -5.28 4.06
N LEU A 12 -10.95 -5.48 3.62
CA LEU A 12 -12.11 -4.66 4.02
C LEU A 12 -13.20 -5.47 4.73
N MET A 13 -13.19 -6.79 4.52
CA MET A 13 -13.99 -7.74 5.25
C MET A 13 -13.19 -8.34 6.42
N CYS A 14 -12.96 -7.54 7.46
CA CYS A 14 -12.92 -8.09 8.82
C CYS A 14 -14.33 -8.58 9.19
N ALA A 15 -14.90 -9.51 8.43
CA ALA A 15 -16.00 -10.32 8.90
C ALA A 15 -15.37 -11.63 9.35
N SER A 16 -15.08 -11.72 10.64
CA SER A 16 -15.19 -13.04 11.29
C SER A 16 -16.58 -13.59 10.96
N LYS A 17 -16.78 -14.91 11.00
CA LYS A 17 -18.08 -15.58 10.73
C LYS A 17 -19.30 -15.03 11.51
N THR A 18 -19.12 -13.99 12.34
CA THR A 18 -20.07 -13.41 13.28
C THR A 18 -20.11 -11.87 13.30
N GLU A 19 -19.34 -11.13 12.47
CA GLU A 19 -19.40 -9.65 12.48
C GLU A 19 -19.98 -9.08 11.17
N ALA A 20 -20.93 -8.15 11.32
CA ALA A 20 -21.54 -7.41 10.23
C ALA A 20 -20.52 -6.53 9.48
N LEU A 21 -20.72 -6.35 8.17
CA LEU A 21 -19.94 -5.45 7.33
C LEU A 21 -19.86 -4.05 7.97
N HIS A 22 -18.67 -3.44 7.97
CA HIS A 22 -18.50 -2.10 8.52
C HIS A 22 -19.38 -1.10 7.72
N PRO A 23 -20.19 -0.24 8.36
CA PRO A 23 -21.16 0.61 7.67
C PRO A 23 -20.57 1.42 6.50
N LYS A 24 -19.37 1.99 6.68
CA LYS A 24 -18.65 2.76 5.65
C LYS A 24 -18.36 1.99 4.35
N LEU A 25 -18.29 0.66 4.42
CA LEU A 25 -17.93 -0.20 3.29
C LEU A 25 -19.14 -0.81 2.59
N THR A 26 -20.31 -0.73 3.22
CA THR A 26 -21.57 -1.27 2.69
C THR A 26 -21.90 -0.72 1.31
N PRO A 27 -21.87 0.61 1.08
CA PRO A 27 -22.20 1.15 -0.23
C PRO A 27 -21.21 0.71 -1.31
N PHE A 28 -19.93 0.57 -0.96
CA PHE A 28 -18.91 0.08 -1.88
C PHE A 28 -19.17 -1.38 -2.29
N VAL A 29 -19.57 -2.23 -1.34
CA VAL A 29 -19.93 -3.63 -1.63
C VAL A 29 -21.18 -3.69 -2.52
N GLU A 30 -22.21 -2.93 -2.18
CA GLU A 30 -23.49 -2.91 -2.89
C GLU A 30 -23.38 -2.35 -4.32
N SER A 31 -22.44 -1.43 -4.57
CA SER A 31 -22.19 -0.87 -5.90
C SER A 31 -21.67 -1.89 -6.94
N GLY A 32 -21.27 -3.08 -6.50
CA GLY A 32 -20.60 -4.08 -7.35
C GLY A 32 -19.11 -3.80 -7.58
N TYR A 33 -18.54 -2.72 -7.04
CA TYR A 33 -17.09 -2.45 -7.12
C TYR A 33 -16.26 -3.40 -6.25
N ALA A 34 -16.85 -4.05 -5.25
CA ALA A 34 -16.16 -5.04 -4.41
C ALA A 34 -16.11 -6.46 -5.01
N PHE A 35 -17.23 -6.96 -5.54
CA PHE A 35 -17.37 -8.37 -5.95
C PHE A 35 -17.99 -8.58 -7.33
N GLY A 36 -18.23 -7.49 -8.08
CA GLY A 36 -18.88 -7.55 -9.40
C GLY A 36 -17.94 -7.89 -10.55
N ALA A 37 -18.53 -8.26 -11.69
CA ALA A 37 -17.81 -8.59 -12.92
C ALA A 37 -16.87 -7.48 -13.37
N ARG A 38 -17.30 -6.21 -13.22
CA ARG A 38 -16.53 -5.01 -13.55
C ARG A 38 -15.13 -5.02 -12.89
N ARG A 39 -15.11 -5.37 -11.61
CA ARG A 39 -13.86 -5.51 -10.85
C ARG A 39 -13.00 -6.65 -11.38
N TRP A 40 -13.59 -7.83 -11.57
CA TRP A 40 -12.85 -9.00 -12.03
C TRP A 40 -12.18 -8.75 -13.38
N ILE A 41 -12.92 -8.17 -14.33
CA ILE A 41 -12.42 -7.81 -15.65
C ILE A 41 -11.28 -6.79 -15.55
N SER A 42 -11.50 -5.69 -14.80
CA SER A 42 -10.46 -4.67 -14.59
C SER A 42 -9.17 -5.26 -14.02
N ASN A 43 -9.27 -6.16 -13.04
CA ASN A 43 -8.10 -6.79 -12.45
C ASN A 43 -7.41 -7.76 -13.40
N LEU A 44 -8.15 -8.54 -14.19
CA LEU A 44 -7.57 -9.42 -15.21
C LEU A 44 -6.83 -8.60 -16.27
N GLN A 45 -7.42 -7.49 -16.72
CA GLN A 45 -6.80 -6.57 -17.66
C GLN A 45 -5.50 -5.99 -17.09
N VAL A 46 -5.53 -5.42 -15.88
CA VAL A 46 -4.34 -4.85 -15.23
C VAL A 46 -3.25 -5.90 -15.04
N GLN A 47 -3.59 -7.16 -14.72
CA GLN A 47 -2.58 -8.21 -14.60
C GLN A 47 -1.99 -8.64 -15.94
N ALA A 48 -2.79 -8.67 -17.01
CA ALA A 48 -2.31 -8.94 -18.36
C ALA A 48 -1.38 -7.83 -18.84
N GLU A 49 -1.77 -6.57 -18.64
CA GLU A 49 -0.95 -5.38 -18.93
C GLU A 49 0.37 -5.45 -18.14
N ARG A 50 0.29 -5.67 -16.82
CA ARG A 50 1.47 -5.80 -15.95
C ARG A 50 2.44 -6.87 -16.43
N PHE A 51 1.95 -7.99 -16.92
CA PHE A 51 2.81 -9.03 -17.49
C PHE A 51 3.56 -8.54 -18.75
N ILE A 52 2.87 -7.89 -19.68
CA ILE A 52 3.47 -7.39 -20.93
C ILE A 52 4.52 -6.30 -20.64
N TYR A 53 4.20 -5.36 -19.75
CA TYR A 53 5.11 -4.25 -19.43
C TYR A 53 6.31 -4.68 -18.56
N SER A 54 6.10 -5.58 -17.59
CA SER A 54 7.20 -6.08 -16.74
C SER A 54 8.20 -6.98 -17.48
N THR A 55 7.80 -7.56 -18.61
CA THR A 55 8.70 -8.34 -19.48
C THR A 55 9.43 -7.49 -20.51
N GLY A 56 9.18 -6.17 -20.53
CA GLY A 56 9.79 -5.25 -21.49
C GLY A 56 9.25 -5.39 -22.92
N ILE A 57 8.17 -6.15 -23.12
CA ILE A 57 7.50 -6.25 -24.44
C ILE A 57 6.93 -4.89 -24.82
N ASN A 58 6.28 -4.22 -23.87
CA ASN A 58 5.90 -2.82 -23.96
C ASN A 58 6.71 -1.99 -22.97
N THR A 59 7.14 -0.81 -23.39
CA THR A 59 7.84 0.16 -22.56
C THR A 59 7.28 1.55 -22.83
N SER A 60 7.24 2.39 -21.80
CA SER A 60 6.93 3.82 -21.97
C SER A 60 8.22 4.60 -22.28
N PRO A 61 8.18 5.65 -23.11
CA PRO A 61 9.32 6.54 -23.32
C PRO A 61 9.87 7.19 -22.03
N SER A 62 9.03 7.29 -20.99
CA SER A 62 9.41 7.82 -19.67
C SER A 62 10.06 6.78 -18.75
N ASP A 63 10.09 5.50 -19.15
CA ASP A 63 10.66 4.45 -18.30
C ASP A 63 12.18 4.57 -18.22
N SER A 64 12.72 4.16 -17.07
CA SER A 64 14.17 4.04 -16.89
C SER A 64 14.75 2.93 -17.80
N PRO A 65 16.03 3.07 -18.23
CA PRO A 65 16.73 2.08 -19.04
C PRO A 65 17.14 0.85 -18.19
N ILE A 66 16.16 0.06 -17.79
CA ILE A 66 16.32 -1.19 -17.03
C ILE A 66 16.21 -2.37 -18.01
N SER A 67 17.07 -3.38 -17.85
CA SER A 67 16.99 -4.63 -18.63
C SER A 67 15.62 -5.31 -18.45
N PRO A 68 15.14 -6.07 -19.45
CA PRO A 68 13.93 -6.87 -19.32
C PRO A 68 13.95 -7.82 -18.10
N GLU A 69 15.11 -8.43 -17.82
CA GLU A 69 15.32 -9.30 -16.67
C GLU A 69 15.20 -8.51 -15.36
N GLY A 70 15.80 -7.32 -15.29
CA GLY A 70 15.72 -6.45 -14.13
C GLY A 70 14.28 -5.97 -13.85
N ARG A 71 13.54 -5.59 -14.90
CA ARG A 71 12.11 -5.25 -14.80
C ARG A 71 11.30 -6.42 -14.27
N ARG A 72 11.54 -7.63 -14.77
CA ARG A 72 10.85 -8.84 -14.32
C ARG A 72 11.13 -9.11 -12.83
N SER A 73 12.39 -9.05 -12.38
CA SER A 73 12.74 -9.31 -10.98
C SER A 73 12.20 -8.24 -10.03
N LEU A 74 12.23 -6.96 -10.42
CA LEU A 74 11.56 -5.88 -9.69
C LEU A 74 10.04 -6.12 -9.62
N ALA A 75 9.40 -6.52 -10.73
CA ALA A 75 7.97 -6.78 -10.78
C ALA A 75 7.54 -8.00 -9.95
N ILE A 76 8.36 -9.05 -9.88
CA ILE A 76 8.12 -10.20 -9.00
C ILE A 76 8.23 -9.77 -7.54
N THR A 77 9.26 -9.01 -7.17
CA THR A 77 9.47 -8.51 -5.81
C THR A 77 8.34 -7.57 -5.37
N ALA A 78 7.93 -6.65 -6.24
CA ALA A 78 6.81 -5.74 -5.99
C ALA A 78 5.49 -6.50 -5.85
N LYS A 79 5.28 -7.57 -6.63
CA LYS A 79 4.11 -8.45 -6.46
C LYS A 79 4.12 -9.13 -5.08
N ARG A 80 5.27 -9.63 -4.63
CA ARG A 80 5.43 -10.20 -3.27
C ARG A 80 5.13 -9.16 -2.19
N MET A 81 5.60 -7.92 -2.38
CA MET A 81 5.31 -6.77 -1.51
C MET A 81 3.80 -6.53 -1.39
N VAL A 82 3.08 -6.42 -2.52
CA VAL A 82 1.63 -6.18 -2.54
C VAL A 82 0.86 -7.33 -1.90
N ILE A 83 1.21 -8.58 -2.21
CA ILE A 83 0.59 -9.77 -1.60
C ILE A 83 0.79 -9.76 -0.07
N SER A 84 2.02 -9.45 0.37
CA SER A 84 2.37 -9.37 1.78
C SER A 84 1.59 -8.25 2.49
N PHE A 85 1.51 -7.06 1.87
CA PHE A 85 0.69 -5.95 2.35
C PHE A 85 -0.77 -6.38 2.54
N CYS A 86 -1.38 -6.95 1.51
CA CYS A 86 -2.78 -7.37 1.60
C CYS A 86 -2.96 -8.42 2.70
N SER A 87 -2.08 -9.43 2.78
CA SER A 87 -2.09 -10.42 3.87
C SER A 87 -1.99 -9.78 5.26
N ASP A 88 -1.24 -8.68 5.39
CA ASP A 88 -1.12 -7.92 6.63
C ASP A 88 -2.41 -7.21 7.03
N VAL A 89 -3.11 -6.64 6.04
CA VAL A 89 -4.38 -5.93 6.26
C VAL A 89 -5.53 -6.88 6.58
N CYS A 90 -5.53 -8.07 6.00
CA CYS A 90 -6.58 -9.06 6.17
C CYS A 90 -6.69 -9.55 7.62
N ASN A 91 -7.88 -9.51 8.22
CA ASN A 91 -8.17 -10.29 9.42
C ASN A 91 -8.16 -11.76 9.05
N SER A 92 -7.47 -12.58 9.83
CA SER A 92 -7.61 -14.03 9.75
C SER A 92 -7.73 -14.60 11.14
N THR A 93 -8.17 -15.86 11.26
CA THR A 93 -8.17 -16.58 12.54
C THR A 93 -6.80 -16.62 13.21
N TYR A 94 -5.72 -16.43 12.44
CA TYR A 94 -4.33 -16.37 12.88
C TYR A 94 -3.84 -14.93 13.16
N HIS A 95 -4.51 -13.92 12.58
CA HIS A 95 -4.12 -12.52 12.56
C HIS A 95 -5.29 -11.64 12.97
N ASN A 96 -5.59 -11.60 14.27
CA ASN A 96 -6.70 -10.82 14.81
C ASN A 96 -6.31 -9.35 15.05
N TRP A 97 -7.08 -8.45 14.45
CA TRP A 97 -7.00 -7.02 14.74
C TRP A 97 -7.62 -6.70 16.10
N SER A 98 -6.88 -6.00 16.96
CA SER A 98 -7.41 -5.43 18.20
C SER A 98 -7.63 -3.93 18.04
N SER A 99 -8.86 -3.47 18.30
CA SER A 99 -9.20 -2.05 18.30
C SER A 99 -8.54 -1.35 19.49
N SER A 100 -7.96 -0.18 19.25
CA SER A 100 -7.56 0.73 20.31
C SER A 100 -8.42 1.99 20.26
N ASN A 101 -9.60 1.95 20.91
CA ASN A 101 -10.52 3.08 21.06
C ASN A 101 -9.99 4.17 22.01
N LYS A 102 -8.76 4.62 21.83
CA LYS A 102 -8.16 5.75 22.56
C LYS A 102 -8.14 7.04 21.74
N THR A 103 -8.59 6.99 20.49
CA THR A 103 -8.70 8.14 19.63
C THR A 103 -10.04 8.82 19.94
N ARG A 104 -10.02 10.04 20.49
CA ARG A 104 -11.24 10.87 20.67
C ARG A 104 -11.87 11.30 19.33
N GLU A 105 -11.27 10.91 18.21
CA GLU A 105 -11.75 11.18 16.86
C GLU A 105 -12.71 10.08 16.42
N LYS A 106 -13.99 10.45 16.23
CA LYS A 106 -15.08 9.53 15.84
C LYS A 106 -14.83 8.79 14.52
N ASN A 107 -13.92 9.28 13.69
CA ASN A 107 -13.75 8.81 12.32
C ASN A 107 -12.52 7.91 12.10
N MET A 108 -11.66 7.73 13.11
CA MET A 108 -10.40 7.01 12.96
C MET A 108 -10.25 5.93 14.04
N GLU A 109 -10.29 4.68 13.60
CA GLU A 109 -9.98 3.50 14.42
C GLU A 109 -8.58 3.01 14.08
N VAL A 110 -7.67 3.01 15.06
CA VAL A 110 -6.35 2.38 14.90
C VAL A 110 -6.43 0.97 15.43
N LYS A 111 -6.41 0.01 14.50
CA LYS A 111 -6.32 -1.41 14.84
C LYS A 111 -4.86 -1.81 14.91
N THR A 112 -4.51 -2.72 15.81
CA THR A 112 -3.17 -3.32 15.80
C THR A 112 -3.18 -4.85 15.87
N ASN A 113 -2.23 -5.47 15.17
CA ASN A 113 -2.03 -6.92 15.14
C ASN A 113 -0.56 -7.26 15.45
N LYS A 114 -0.30 -8.39 16.12
CA LYS A 114 1.03 -8.88 16.52
C LYS A 114 1.47 -9.98 15.56
N ARG A 115 2.59 -9.82 14.86
CA ARG A 115 3.16 -10.81 13.93
C ARG A 115 4.55 -11.25 14.37
N ARG A 116 4.81 -12.56 14.39
CA ARG A 116 6.11 -13.15 14.78
C ARG A 116 6.40 -14.36 13.91
N GLY A 117 7.50 -14.29 13.16
CA GLY A 117 7.98 -15.42 12.36
C GLY A 117 7.20 -15.66 11.07
N ASP A 118 6.52 -14.63 10.54
CA ASP A 118 5.83 -14.71 9.25
C ASP A 118 6.88 -14.92 8.13
N PRO A 119 6.71 -15.90 7.23
CA PRO A 119 7.60 -16.11 6.10
C PRO A 119 7.78 -14.84 5.26
N GLY A 120 9.01 -14.54 4.84
CA GLY A 120 9.32 -13.36 4.03
C GLY A 120 9.30 -12.02 4.77
N LYS A 121 9.15 -12.01 6.11
CA LYS A 121 9.31 -10.80 6.94
C LYS A 121 10.67 -10.77 7.64
N PRO A 122 11.21 -9.57 7.94
CA PRO A 122 12.40 -9.45 8.77
C PRO A 122 12.25 -10.12 10.14
N PRO A 123 13.32 -10.68 10.74
CA PRO A 123 13.24 -11.25 12.08
C PRO A 123 12.86 -10.19 13.11
N GLY A 124 11.93 -10.52 14.00
CA GLY A 124 11.54 -9.63 15.09
C GLY A 124 10.07 -9.72 15.47
N LEU A 125 9.67 -8.84 16.38
CA LEU A 125 8.29 -8.63 16.74
C LEU A 125 7.75 -7.40 16.00
N HIS A 126 6.80 -7.63 15.10
CA HIS A 126 6.19 -6.56 14.32
C HIS A 126 4.76 -6.31 14.76
N ARG A 127 4.36 -5.05 14.68
CA ARG A 127 2.97 -4.63 14.83
C ARG A 127 2.51 -3.94 13.57
N THR A 128 1.42 -4.43 13.00
CA THR A 128 0.71 -3.70 11.94
C THR A 128 -0.27 -2.76 12.60
N ALA A 129 -0.33 -1.51 12.17
CA ALA A 129 -1.32 -0.52 12.55
C ALA A 129 -2.04 -0.05 11.29
N GLY A 130 -3.36 0.10 11.36
CA GLY A 130 -4.12 0.63 10.22
C GLY A 130 -5.35 1.39 10.64
N CYS A 131 -5.78 2.32 9.78
CA CYS A 131 -7.01 3.09 9.93
C CYS A 131 -7.70 3.29 8.58
N THR A 132 -9.03 3.45 8.61
CA THR A 132 -9.84 3.79 7.43
C THR A 132 -10.64 5.05 7.70
N ILE A 133 -10.55 6.02 6.80
CA ILE A 133 -11.27 7.30 6.88
C ILE A 133 -11.97 7.65 5.58
N GLU A 134 -12.95 8.56 5.68
CA GLU A 134 -13.60 9.19 4.54
C GLU A 134 -12.98 10.56 4.31
N LEU A 135 -12.65 10.86 3.07
CA LEU A 135 -12.15 12.15 2.60
C LEU A 135 -13.17 12.78 1.65
N LEU A 136 -13.19 14.12 1.62
CA LEU A 136 -14.03 14.90 0.70
C LEU A 136 -13.45 14.93 -0.72
N SER A 137 -12.17 14.65 -0.83
CA SER A 137 -11.43 14.66 -2.10
C SER A 137 -11.72 13.44 -2.97
N SER A 138 -11.63 13.65 -4.28
CA SER A 138 -11.74 12.57 -5.27
C SER A 138 -10.63 11.55 -5.17
N HIS A 139 -10.99 10.31 -5.50
CA HIS A 139 -10.10 9.15 -5.54
C HIS A 139 -8.82 9.49 -6.31
N ASN A 140 -8.96 10.03 -7.52
CA ASN A 140 -7.81 10.39 -8.35
C ASN A 140 -6.91 11.43 -7.68
N ARG A 141 -7.47 12.48 -7.08
CA ARG A 141 -6.70 13.51 -6.39
C ARG A 141 -5.90 12.95 -5.21
N VAL A 142 -6.51 12.09 -4.41
CA VAL A 142 -5.83 11.43 -3.27
C VAL A 142 -4.73 10.49 -3.77
N PHE A 143 -5.01 9.70 -4.82
CA PHE A 143 -4.03 8.81 -5.42
C PHE A 143 -2.83 9.56 -6.00
N ASP A 144 -3.08 10.59 -6.81
CA ASP A 144 -2.05 11.41 -7.46
C ASP A 144 -1.18 12.14 -6.41
N TYR A 145 -1.79 12.64 -5.32
CA TYR A 145 -1.04 13.23 -4.21
C TYR A 145 -0.12 12.22 -3.51
N LEU A 146 -0.61 11.01 -3.20
CA LEU A 146 0.14 10.01 -2.44
C LEU A 146 1.25 9.32 -3.23
N ARG A 147 1.08 9.16 -4.55
CA ARG A 147 2.10 8.53 -5.43
C ARG A 147 3.27 9.46 -5.77
N ASP A 148 3.04 10.77 -5.72
CA ASP A 148 4.03 11.75 -6.16
C ASP A 148 5.18 11.86 -5.16
N ILE A 149 6.39 11.62 -5.65
CA ILE A 149 7.61 11.65 -4.85
C ILE A 149 7.89 13.04 -4.26
N GLN A 150 7.40 14.11 -4.90
CA GLN A 150 7.58 15.50 -4.43
C GLN A 150 6.66 15.82 -3.25
N ASN A 151 5.51 15.13 -3.15
CA ASN A 151 4.57 15.30 -2.04
C ASN A 151 4.94 14.44 -0.83
N ARG A 152 5.76 13.40 -1.02
CA ARG A 152 6.16 12.47 0.04
C ARG A 152 6.70 13.14 1.33
N PRO A 153 7.61 14.14 1.26
CA PRO A 153 8.12 14.83 2.45
C PRO A 153 7.04 15.56 3.26
N GLN A 154 5.89 15.86 2.66
CA GLN A 154 4.81 16.59 3.32
C GLN A 154 4.08 15.67 4.31
N TRP A 155 3.79 14.43 3.90
CA TRP A 155 3.02 13.48 4.70
C TRP A 155 3.88 12.47 5.47
N GLU A 156 5.08 12.11 4.99
CA GLU A 156 5.89 11.05 5.60
C GLU A 156 7.03 11.59 6.48
N ARG A 157 7.07 11.14 7.75
CA ARG A 157 8.08 11.60 8.71
C ARG A 157 9.53 11.36 8.26
N ILE A 158 9.84 10.20 7.67
CA ILE A 158 11.23 9.82 7.31
C ILE A 158 11.78 10.65 6.15
N SER A 159 10.94 11.14 5.24
CA SER A 159 11.36 11.98 4.12
C SER A 159 11.25 13.48 4.41
N THR A 160 10.75 13.88 5.58
CA THR A 160 10.66 15.29 6.00
C THR A 160 12.02 15.98 5.82
N ASN A 161 12.03 17.15 5.17
CA ASN A 161 13.23 17.93 4.84
C ASN A 161 14.29 17.18 3.99
N SER A 162 13.90 16.12 3.30
CA SER A 162 14.75 15.36 2.39
C SER A 162 14.26 15.50 0.95
N ILE A 163 15.18 15.29 0.00
CA ILE A 163 14.84 15.19 -1.41
C ILE A 163 14.64 13.70 -1.71
N VAL A 164 13.53 13.37 -2.36
CA VAL A 164 13.24 12.02 -2.81
C VAL A 164 13.63 11.93 -4.28
N HIS A 165 14.52 11.00 -4.59
CA HIS A 165 15.00 10.74 -5.94
C HIS A 165 14.44 9.41 -6.42
N GLU A 166 13.95 9.39 -7.65
CA GLU A 166 13.60 8.16 -8.33
C GLU A 166 14.86 7.58 -9.01
N LEU A 167 15.28 6.38 -8.60
CA LEU A 167 16.46 5.71 -9.13
C LEU A 167 16.14 4.84 -10.34
N ALA A 168 14.92 4.29 -10.35
CA ALA A 168 14.43 3.39 -11.39
C ALA A 168 12.91 3.48 -11.38
N THR A 169 12.30 3.54 -12.56
CA THR A 169 10.85 3.52 -12.74
C THR A 169 10.48 2.83 -14.03
N PHE A 170 9.40 2.07 -14.01
CA PHE A 170 8.79 1.59 -15.23
C PHE A 170 7.29 1.43 -15.08
N SER A 171 6.58 1.72 -16.16
CA SER A 171 5.14 1.59 -16.27
C SER A 171 4.73 0.11 -16.19
N THR A 172 3.61 -0.19 -15.57
CA THR A 172 3.01 -1.54 -15.48
C THR A 172 1.73 -1.66 -16.28
N GLY A 173 1.35 -0.63 -17.01
CA GLY A 173 0.21 -0.61 -17.92
C GLY A 173 0.21 0.65 -18.79
N PRO A 174 -0.82 0.82 -19.63
CA PRO A 174 -0.96 1.98 -20.51
C PRO A 174 -1.14 3.30 -19.73
N ASP A 175 -1.76 3.25 -18.56
CA ASP A 175 -1.83 4.40 -17.66
C ASP A 175 -0.45 4.60 -17.00
N PRO A 176 0.25 5.73 -17.23
CA PRO A 176 1.58 5.96 -16.65
C PRO A 176 1.56 6.08 -15.11
N ARG A 177 0.37 6.21 -14.51
CA ARG A 177 0.21 6.15 -13.06
C ARG A 177 0.30 4.72 -12.52
N ASN A 178 0.15 3.70 -13.37
CA ASN A 178 0.44 2.32 -13.02
C ASN A 178 1.93 2.09 -13.24
N CYS A 179 2.70 1.98 -12.14
CA CYS A 179 4.15 1.91 -12.23
C CYS A 179 4.78 1.21 -11.02
N ILE A 180 6.00 0.73 -11.22
CA ILE A 180 6.90 0.30 -10.16
C ILE A 180 8.10 1.22 -10.16
N SER A 181 8.47 1.75 -8.99
CA SER A 181 9.63 2.61 -8.84
C SER A 181 10.47 2.26 -7.62
N VAL A 182 11.75 2.62 -7.66
CA VAL A 182 12.68 2.51 -6.54
C VAL A 182 13.16 3.91 -6.18
N LEU A 183 12.93 4.30 -4.93
CA LEU A 183 13.18 5.65 -4.44
C LEU A 183 14.36 5.67 -3.48
N ALA A 184 15.19 6.71 -3.57
CA ALA A 184 16.21 7.06 -2.59
C ALA A 184 15.81 8.34 -1.86
N ILE A 185 16.04 8.37 -0.53
CA ILE A 185 15.82 9.55 0.30
C ILE A 185 17.20 10.11 0.66
N SER A 186 17.49 11.36 0.29
CA SER A 186 18.85 11.92 0.33
C SER A 186 19.54 11.90 1.70
N ARG A 187 18.79 11.90 2.80
CA ARG A 187 19.31 11.80 4.18
C ARG A 187 19.40 10.37 4.72
N HIS A 188 18.92 9.39 3.96
CA HIS A 188 18.81 7.99 4.34
C HIS A 188 19.37 7.10 3.23
N ASN A 189 20.69 7.20 3.02
CA ASN A 189 21.36 6.53 1.91
C ASN A 189 21.42 5.01 2.04
N ASP A 190 21.13 4.44 3.21
CA ASP A 190 21.32 3.00 3.43
C ASP A 190 20.09 2.17 3.04
N ILE A 191 18.93 2.80 2.90
CA ILE A 191 17.65 2.13 2.63
C ILE A 191 16.98 2.77 1.42
N LEU A 192 16.61 1.95 0.44
CA LEU A 192 15.79 2.35 -0.69
C LEU A 192 14.33 1.96 -0.43
N LEU A 193 13.39 2.60 -1.12
CA LEU A 193 11.97 2.25 -1.06
C LEU A 193 11.51 1.70 -2.40
N LEU A 194 11.09 0.44 -2.42
CA LEU A 194 10.33 -0.11 -3.52
C LEU A 194 8.88 0.41 -3.43
N GLN A 195 8.37 0.99 -4.49
CA GLN A 195 7.00 1.50 -4.63
C GLN A 195 6.28 0.76 -5.75
N GLU A 196 5.06 0.30 -5.50
CA GLU A 196 4.12 -0.11 -6.56
C GLU A 196 2.86 0.75 -6.45
N CYS A 197 2.50 1.37 -7.57
CA CYS A 197 1.26 2.12 -7.73
C CYS A 197 0.40 1.43 -8.78
N SER A 198 -0.89 1.30 -8.46
CA SER A 198 -1.88 0.81 -9.39
C SER A 198 -3.18 1.55 -9.17
N THR A 199 -3.87 1.87 -10.25
CA THR A 199 -5.17 2.52 -10.29
C THR A 199 -6.02 1.90 -11.39
N ASP A 200 -7.29 1.69 -11.05
CA ASP A 200 -8.36 1.39 -12.00
C ASP A 200 -9.65 2.08 -11.53
N GLU A 201 -10.74 1.87 -12.25
CA GLU A 201 -12.06 2.43 -11.95
C GLU A 201 -12.67 1.94 -10.63
N THR A 202 -12.18 0.83 -10.07
CA THR A 202 -12.67 0.21 -8.84
C THR A 202 -11.83 0.55 -7.60
N GLY A 203 -10.64 1.12 -7.79
CA GLY A 203 -9.77 1.54 -6.69
C GLY A 203 -8.32 1.76 -7.10
N SER A 204 -7.53 2.29 -6.17
CA SER A 204 -6.08 2.40 -6.29
C SER A 204 -5.36 1.93 -5.04
N PHE A 205 -4.07 1.67 -5.20
CA PHE A 205 -3.16 1.53 -4.08
C PHE A 205 -1.82 2.19 -4.37
N VAL A 206 -1.14 2.57 -3.30
CA VAL A 206 0.26 3.02 -3.30
C VAL A 206 0.94 2.28 -2.16
N ILE A 207 1.76 1.28 -2.49
CA ILE A 207 2.37 0.37 -1.52
C ILE A 207 3.89 0.48 -1.61
N PHE A 208 4.52 0.48 -0.44
CA PHE A 208 5.94 0.69 -0.22
C PHE A 208 6.54 -0.46 0.56
N ALA A 209 7.82 -0.76 0.34
CA ALA A 209 8.63 -1.52 1.28
C ALA A 209 10.09 -1.05 1.24
N PRO A 210 10.76 -0.99 2.40
CA PRO A 210 12.20 -0.76 2.44
C PRO A 210 12.94 -1.97 1.84
N ILE A 211 13.97 -1.70 1.03
CA ILE A 211 14.90 -2.69 0.48
C ILE A 211 16.33 -2.18 0.63
N GLU A 212 17.29 -3.10 0.70
CA GLU A 212 18.71 -2.74 0.75
C GLU A 212 19.24 -2.40 -0.65
N LYS A 213 20.30 -1.59 -0.70
CA LYS A 213 20.98 -1.26 -1.97
C LYS A 213 21.52 -2.50 -2.68
N ALA A 214 22.07 -3.45 -1.93
CA ALA A 214 22.58 -4.70 -2.48
C ALA A 214 21.45 -5.52 -3.14
N ASP A 215 20.29 -5.59 -2.48
CA ASP A 215 19.11 -6.25 -3.05
C ASP A 215 18.67 -5.59 -4.35
N PHE A 216 18.59 -4.25 -4.36
CA PHE A 216 18.24 -3.51 -5.56
C PHE A 216 19.20 -3.78 -6.73
N GLN A 217 20.51 -3.78 -6.48
CA GLN A 217 21.52 -4.09 -7.50
C GLN A 217 21.37 -5.53 -8.04
N SER A 218 21.14 -6.51 -7.17
CA SER A 218 20.87 -7.89 -7.57
C SER A 218 19.60 -8.01 -8.42
N LEU A 219 18.53 -7.29 -8.03
CA LEU A 219 17.28 -7.25 -8.80
C LEU A 219 17.48 -6.68 -10.20
N LEU A 220 18.28 -5.61 -10.36
CA LEU A 220 18.59 -5.05 -11.68
C LEU A 220 19.33 -6.03 -12.60
N CYS A 221 20.11 -6.95 -12.02
CA CYS A 221 20.77 -8.04 -12.74
C CYS A 221 19.85 -9.22 -13.07
N GLY A 222 18.55 -9.15 -12.74
CA GLY A 222 17.60 -10.22 -13.01
C GLY A 222 17.61 -11.36 -11.99
N VAL A 223 18.25 -11.19 -10.83
CA VAL A 223 18.26 -12.22 -9.78
C VAL A 223 16.89 -12.30 -9.13
N ASP A 224 16.25 -13.47 -9.16
CA ASP A 224 15.06 -13.75 -8.34
C ASP A 224 15.52 -14.25 -6.96
N GLN A 225 15.53 -13.36 -5.99
CA GLN A 225 15.84 -13.66 -4.61
C GLN A 225 14.66 -13.35 -3.70
N GLU A 226 14.52 -14.12 -2.62
CA GLU A 226 13.47 -13.91 -1.63
C GLU A 226 13.89 -12.83 -0.64
N ILE A 227 13.51 -11.58 -0.93
CA ILE A 227 13.80 -10.42 -0.08
C ILE A 227 12.77 -10.36 1.05
N GLN A 228 13.25 -10.08 2.26
CA GLN A 228 12.39 -9.86 3.42
C GLN A 228 11.77 -8.47 3.35
N LEU A 229 10.45 -8.40 3.17
CA LEU A 229 9.76 -7.14 2.90
C LEU A 229 8.86 -6.75 4.07
N MET A 230 8.90 -5.47 4.45
CA MET A 230 8.00 -4.89 5.45
C MET A 230 7.10 -3.83 4.81
N PRO A 231 6.07 -4.23 4.05
CA PRO A 231 5.21 -3.32 3.33
C PRO A 231 4.35 -2.41 4.21
N PHE A 232 4.11 -1.22 3.70
CA PHE A 232 3.18 -0.23 4.24
C PHE A 232 2.61 0.61 3.09
N GLY A 233 1.57 1.39 3.36
CA GLY A 233 1.01 2.29 2.35
C GLY A 233 -0.50 2.41 2.43
N PHE A 234 -1.11 2.57 1.27
CA PHE A 234 -2.46 3.10 1.13
C PHE A 234 -3.30 2.26 0.18
N TYR A 235 -4.56 2.10 0.54
CA TYR A 235 -5.62 1.67 -0.37
C TYR A 235 -6.66 2.78 -0.46
N ILE A 236 -7.08 3.09 -1.68
CA ILE A 236 -7.83 4.29 -2.02
C ILE A 236 -9.05 3.82 -2.81
N LEU A 237 -10.23 3.96 -2.22
CA LEU A 237 -11.47 3.55 -2.84
C LEU A 237 -12.35 4.75 -3.16
N PRO A 238 -13.07 4.74 -4.29
CA PRO A 238 -14.10 5.73 -4.55
C PRO A 238 -15.21 5.58 -3.50
N ASN A 239 -15.62 6.70 -2.90
CA ASN A 239 -16.75 6.71 -1.98
C ASN A 239 -18.06 6.74 -2.79
N VAL A 240 -18.65 5.58 -2.98
CA VAL A 240 -19.91 5.40 -3.71
C VAL A 240 -21.15 5.49 -2.82
N SER A 241 -21.00 5.92 -1.56
CA SER A 241 -22.15 6.07 -0.64
C SER A 241 -23.11 7.20 -1.00
N GLY A 242 -22.71 8.11 -1.89
CA GLY A 242 -23.49 9.29 -2.26
C GLY A 242 -23.58 10.36 -1.16
N SER A 243 -22.99 10.12 0.02
CA SER A 243 -22.95 11.10 1.13
C SER A 243 -22.00 12.27 0.84
N ILE A 244 -20.98 12.02 0.01
CA ILE A 244 -20.00 12.99 -0.47
C ILE A 244 -19.89 12.76 -1.99
N LEU A 245 -20.24 13.77 -2.79
CA LEU A 245 -20.01 13.74 -4.24
C LEU A 245 -18.51 13.56 -4.49
N ASP A 246 -18.13 12.49 -5.18
CA ASP A 246 -16.74 12.11 -5.47
C ASP A 246 -15.83 12.00 -4.24
N GLY A 247 -16.33 11.52 -3.09
CA GLY A 247 -15.47 11.28 -1.92
C GLY A 247 -14.50 10.10 -2.08
N THR A 248 -13.63 9.89 -1.08
CA THR A 248 -12.68 8.76 -1.05
C THR A 248 -12.74 8.03 0.30
N LEU A 249 -12.69 6.70 0.27
CA LEU A 249 -12.38 5.86 1.42
C LEU A 249 -10.89 5.52 1.40
N LEU A 250 -10.11 6.18 2.27
CA LEU A 250 -8.68 5.96 2.40
C LEU A 250 -8.40 4.99 3.54
N THR A 251 -7.78 3.86 3.22
CA THR A 251 -7.22 2.91 4.21
C THR A 251 -5.71 3.05 4.21
N MET A 252 -5.14 3.31 5.38
CA MET A 252 -3.71 3.49 5.59
C MET A 252 -3.22 2.37 6.51
N VAL A 253 -2.09 1.74 6.16
CA VAL A 253 -1.50 0.66 6.94
C VAL A 253 0.01 0.85 7.06
N PHE A 254 0.50 0.81 8.30
CA PHE A 254 1.91 0.90 8.64
C PHE A 254 2.37 -0.30 9.46
N GLN A 255 3.61 -0.71 9.23
CA GLN A 255 4.28 -1.71 10.04
C GLN A 255 5.29 -1.04 10.97
N ILE A 256 5.28 -1.44 12.23
CA ILE A 256 6.12 -0.88 13.28
C ILE A 256 6.85 -2.03 13.95
N THR A 257 8.18 -1.95 13.89
CA THR A 257 9.05 -2.87 14.63
C THR A 257 9.06 -2.47 16.11
N VAL A 258 8.76 -3.43 16.99
CA VAL A 258 8.73 -3.21 18.44
C VAL A 258 10.03 -3.72 19.04
N LYS A 259 10.99 -2.82 19.29
CA LYS A 259 12.23 -3.14 20.02
C LYS A 259 12.10 -2.67 21.48
N ASN A 260 12.17 -3.60 22.44
CA ASN A 260 12.28 -3.34 23.88
C ASN A 260 11.27 -2.34 24.50
N VAL A 261 10.08 -2.18 23.90
CA VAL A 261 9.01 -1.32 24.45
C VAL A 261 7.78 -2.14 24.80
N SER A 262 7.01 -1.68 25.81
CA SER A 262 5.79 -2.36 26.24
C SER A 262 4.74 -2.38 25.11
N LYS A 263 3.84 -3.39 25.14
CA LYS A 263 2.72 -3.49 24.19
C LYS A 263 1.93 -2.18 24.10
N LYS A 264 1.66 -1.55 25.25
CA LYS A 264 0.92 -0.29 25.35
C LYS A 264 1.65 0.84 24.63
N LYS A 265 2.95 0.99 24.88
CA LYS A 265 3.75 2.06 24.28
C LYS A 265 3.87 1.92 22.76
N ALA A 266 4.03 0.70 22.26
CA ALA A 266 4.06 0.43 20.82
C ALA A 266 2.77 0.85 20.10
N VAL A 267 1.61 0.56 20.71
CA VAL A 267 0.29 0.94 20.16
C VAL A 267 0.10 2.46 20.20
N GLU A 268 0.54 3.12 21.28
CA GLU A 268 0.48 4.59 21.39
C GLU A 268 1.34 5.28 20.32
N VAL A 269 2.57 4.82 20.10
CA VAL A 269 3.45 5.33 19.04
C VAL A 269 2.82 5.10 17.66
N ALA A 270 2.26 3.91 17.43
CA ALA A 270 1.57 3.60 16.18
C ALA A 270 0.39 4.54 15.89
N THR A 271 -0.44 4.74 16.92
CA THR A 271 -1.60 5.61 16.84
C THR A 271 -1.18 7.04 16.53
N GLN A 272 -0.10 7.52 17.17
CA GLN A 272 0.39 8.88 16.96
C GLN A 272 0.93 9.07 15.53
N ILE A 273 1.71 8.12 15.00
CA ILE A 273 2.23 8.17 13.64
C ILE A 273 1.09 8.20 12.62
N VAL A 274 0.09 7.31 12.79
CA VAL A 274 -1.09 7.27 11.92
C VAL A 274 -1.82 8.61 11.96
N LYS A 275 -2.07 9.17 13.15
CA LYS A 275 -2.73 10.47 13.32
C LYS A 275 -2.02 11.61 12.61
N GLU A 276 -0.71 11.75 12.86
CA GLU A 276 0.10 12.82 12.28
C GLU A 276 0.11 12.74 10.76
N THR A 277 0.31 11.53 10.21
CA THR A 277 0.30 11.30 8.77
C THR A 277 -1.07 11.63 8.18
N LEU A 278 -2.14 11.19 8.85
CA LEU A 278 -3.51 11.42 8.40
C LEU A 278 -3.86 12.90 8.38
N HIS A 279 -3.48 13.65 9.42
CA HIS A 279 -3.71 15.08 9.51
C HIS A 279 -3.05 15.82 8.34
N LYS A 280 -1.78 15.51 8.06
CA LYS A 280 -1.04 16.07 6.93
C LYS A 280 -1.65 15.74 5.57
N ILE A 281 -2.15 14.51 5.39
CA ILE A 281 -2.84 14.12 4.15
C ILE A 281 -4.15 14.90 4.01
N ILE A 282 -4.97 14.95 5.06
CA ILE A 282 -6.26 15.67 5.06
C ILE A 282 -6.05 17.14 4.70
N GLU A 283 -5.07 17.81 5.31
CA GLU A 283 -4.76 19.22 5.07
C GLU A 283 -4.32 19.50 3.62
N ALA A 284 -3.62 18.56 2.99
CA ALA A 284 -3.10 18.74 1.65
C ALA A 284 -4.13 18.44 0.55
N VAL A 285 -5.02 17.46 0.78
CA VAL A 285 -5.97 17.00 -0.25
C VAL A 285 -7.31 17.70 -0.16
N ASN A 286 -7.85 18.01 1.03
CA ASN A 286 -9.12 18.73 1.13
C ASN A 286 -8.96 20.23 0.90
#